data_AF-A0A9W8F1P7-F1
#
_entry.id   AF-A0A9W8F1P7-F1
#
_cell.length_a   1.000
_cell.length_b   1.000
_cell.length_c   1.000
_cell.angle_alpha   90.00
_cell.angle_beta   90.00
_cell.angle_gamma   90.00
#
_symmetry.space_group_name_H-M   'P 1'
#
loop_
_entity.id
_entity.type
_entity.pdbx_description
1 polymer ?
#
loop_
_entity_poly.entity_id
_entity_poly.type
_entity_poly.pdbx_seq_one_letter_code
_entity_poly.pdbx_strand_id
1 'polypeptide(L)'
;MDAKATKNLTLTAGKPFVLQYQESVKSSRFIEPAHKGPVMIYLAPLESNGEGDVWFKIFEKGFDPKTKKFYNEELMLTEGRMEFAIPEDIPAGNYLMRTEVIALHQADDEGKAEFYPNCAQIKLISEGTAKPKGYAIPGIYSPKDPGLLIDIYSKVTSYKIPGPPMYSEDLEVTPVNQEGENPEEEENPGDEKPSKKPANPKPTTKTKKPCVRKNKRHYK
;
A
#
# COMPACT_ATOMS: atom_id res chain seq x y z
N MET A 1 0.08 -5.70 19.86
CA MET A 1 1.43 -5.34 19.37
C MET A 1 1.67 -3.87 19.70
N ASP A 2 2.67 -3.56 20.52
CA ASP A 2 2.88 -2.18 21.00
C ASP A 2 3.73 -1.37 20.01
N ALA A 3 3.07 -0.77 19.02
CA ALA A 3 3.69 0.19 18.11
C ALA A 3 3.99 1.51 18.85
N LYS A 4 5.12 1.54 19.57
CA LYS A 4 5.66 2.78 20.17
C LYS A 4 5.89 3.80 19.04
N ALA A 5 5.14 4.89 19.05
CA ALA A 5 5.11 5.87 17.95
C ALA A 5 6.52 6.38 17.60
N THR A 6 7.09 5.80 16.54
CA THR A 6 8.45 6.08 16.12
C THR A 6 8.42 7.12 14.99
N LYS A 7 9.41 8.01 14.98
CA LYS A 7 9.77 8.93 13.87
C LYS A 7 9.24 8.47 12.51
N ASN A 8 8.46 9.33 11.82
CA ASN A 8 7.96 9.07 10.47
C ASN A 8 9.08 8.50 9.57
N LEU A 9 8.94 7.24 9.15
CA LEU A 9 9.92 6.57 8.31
C LEU A 9 9.90 7.22 6.92
N THR A 10 11.02 7.80 6.51
CA THR A 10 11.11 8.41 5.17
C THR A 10 11.54 7.35 4.17
N LEU A 11 10.73 7.15 3.14
CA LEU A 11 10.93 6.19 2.06
C LEU A 11 10.95 6.93 0.72
N THR A 12 11.66 6.39 -0.26
CA THR A 12 11.64 6.88 -1.64
C THR A 12 10.95 5.83 -2.50
N ALA A 13 9.98 6.25 -3.31
CA ALA A 13 9.31 5.37 -4.25
C ALA A 13 10.31 4.74 -5.24
N GLY A 14 10.03 3.51 -5.68
CA GLY A 14 10.93 2.69 -6.50
C GLY A 14 12.16 2.14 -5.78
N LYS A 15 12.50 2.62 -4.58
CA LYS A 15 13.62 2.09 -3.80
C LYS A 15 13.16 0.96 -2.89
N PRO A 16 13.82 -0.22 -2.94
CA PRO A 16 13.48 -1.31 -2.05
C PRO A 16 13.84 -0.96 -0.61
N PHE A 17 13.02 -1.44 0.32
CA PHE A 17 13.30 -1.43 1.75
C PHE A 17 12.81 -2.74 2.36
N VAL A 18 13.36 -3.06 3.54
CA VAL A 18 12.97 -4.27 4.28
C VAL A 18 11.96 -3.89 5.35
N LEU A 19 10.79 -4.51 5.28
CA LEU A 19 9.86 -4.60 6.38
C LEU A 19 10.09 -5.92 7.12
N GLN A 20 10.12 -5.85 8.44
CA GLN A 20 10.45 -6.98 9.33
C GLN A 20 9.22 -7.30 10.18
N TYR A 21 8.65 -8.47 9.99
CA TYR A 21 7.65 -9.03 10.91
C TYR A 21 8.34 -9.84 12.01
N GLN A 22 7.82 -9.77 13.23
CA GLN A 22 8.22 -10.61 14.36
C GLN A 22 6.99 -10.90 15.22
N GLU A 23 6.89 -12.12 15.72
CA GLU A 23 5.87 -12.57 16.68
C GLU A 23 5.90 -11.71 17.95
N SER A 24 7.12 -11.43 18.44
CA SER A 24 7.36 -10.54 19.56
C SER A 24 8.74 -9.90 19.45
N VAL A 25 8.93 -8.77 20.13
CA VAL A 25 10.21 -8.03 20.20
C VAL A 25 11.38 -8.80 20.85
N LYS A 26 11.17 -10.06 21.23
CA LYS A 26 12.18 -10.97 21.83
C LYS A 26 12.44 -12.21 20.97
N SER A 27 11.79 -12.34 19.81
CA SER A 27 11.82 -13.53 18.96
C SER A 27 12.21 -13.14 17.53
N SER A 28 13.09 -13.92 16.89
CA SER A 28 13.29 -13.82 15.42
C SER A 28 12.20 -14.56 14.65
N ARG A 29 11.33 -15.32 15.34
CA ARG A 29 10.19 -15.98 14.72
C ARG A 29 9.21 -14.95 14.17
N PHE A 30 8.84 -15.12 12.91
CA PHE A 30 7.80 -14.31 12.25
C PHE A 30 6.41 -14.64 12.81
N ILE A 31 5.95 -15.88 12.59
CA ILE A 31 4.61 -16.36 12.95
C ILE A 31 4.68 -17.87 13.21
N GLU A 32 3.63 -18.45 13.77
CA GLU A 32 3.49 -19.90 13.94
C GLU A 32 3.41 -20.62 12.57
N PRO A 33 4.25 -21.65 12.29
CA PRO A 33 4.23 -22.41 11.04
C PRO A 33 2.86 -22.87 10.51
N ALA A 34 1.89 -23.11 11.40
CA ALA A 34 0.53 -23.49 11.00
C ALA A 34 -0.28 -22.35 10.37
N HIS A 35 0.06 -21.08 10.64
CA HIS A 35 -0.70 -19.89 10.29
C HIS A 35 -0.55 -19.47 8.82
N LYS A 36 -0.63 -20.41 7.89
CA LYS A 36 -0.44 -20.18 6.44
C LYS A 36 -1.45 -19.18 5.89
N GLY A 37 -1.02 -18.33 4.97
CA GLY A 37 -1.90 -17.39 4.28
C GLY A 37 -1.19 -16.22 3.59
N PRO A 38 -1.96 -15.25 3.06
CA PRO A 38 -1.43 -14.14 2.29
C PRO A 38 -0.78 -13.06 3.16
N VAL A 39 -0.05 -12.17 2.47
CA VAL A 39 0.38 -10.87 3.00
C VAL A 39 -0.04 -9.79 2.01
N MET A 40 -0.64 -8.70 2.53
CA MET A 40 -0.99 -7.53 1.75
C MET A 40 -0.48 -6.25 2.42
N ILE A 41 -0.21 -5.23 1.62
CA ILE A 41 0.13 -3.89 2.11
C ILE A 41 -0.76 -2.86 1.44
N TYR A 42 -1.34 -1.99 2.26
CA TYR A 42 -2.22 -0.89 1.87
C TYR A 42 -1.60 0.44 2.29
N LEU A 43 -1.85 1.49 1.52
CA LEU A 43 -1.59 2.88 1.90
C LEU A 43 -2.91 3.64 2.07
N ALA A 44 -2.92 4.62 2.96
CA ALA A 44 -3.93 5.67 3.06
C ALA A 44 -3.25 7.01 3.41
N PRO A 45 -3.74 8.17 2.92
CA PRO A 45 -3.16 9.47 3.29
C PRO A 45 -3.24 9.71 4.81
N LEU A 46 -2.17 10.22 5.43
CA LEU A 46 -2.08 10.29 6.91
C LEU A 46 -3.19 11.16 7.52
N GLU A 47 -3.59 12.23 6.84
CA GLU A 47 -4.67 13.13 7.24
C GLU A 47 -6.06 12.49 7.25
N SER A 48 -6.26 11.35 6.58
CA SER A 48 -7.51 10.58 6.66
C SER A 48 -7.73 9.89 8.01
N ASN A 49 -6.65 9.73 8.80
CA ASN A 49 -6.62 8.85 9.98
C ASN A 49 -6.99 7.36 9.67
N GLY A 50 -7.06 6.97 8.40
CA GLY A 50 -7.51 5.64 7.97
C GLY A 50 -9.02 5.46 7.90
N GLU A 51 -9.80 6.54 8.04
CA GLU A 51 -11.26 6.54 8.05
C GLU A 51 -11.85 6.75 6.65
N GLY A 52 -12.93 6.02 6.33
CA GLY A 52 -13.62 6.11 5.04
C GLY A 52 -12.90 5.39 3.89
N ASP A 53 -13.32 5.67 2.66
CA ASP A 53 -12.79 5.04 1.44
C ASP A 53 -11.40 5.60 1.05
N VAL A 54 -10.38 5.24 1.83
CA VAL A 54 -9.03 5.85 1.75
C VAL A 54 -7.89 4.85 1.59
N TRP A 55 -8.15 3.55 1.78
CA TRP A 55 -7.12 2.51 1.65
C TRP A 55 -7.03 1.97 0.24
N PHE A 56 -5.83 1.94 -0.33
CA PHE A 56 -5.55 1.28 -1.61
C PHE A 56 -4.41 0.27 -1.46
N LYS A 57 -4.56 -0.89 -2.11
CA LYS A 57 -3.64 -2.03 -2.01
C LYS A 57 -2.44 -1.82 -2.93
N ILE A 58 -1.23 -1.78 -2.38
CA ILE A 58 0.04 -1.55 -3.12
C ILE A 58 0.92 -2.81 -3.25
N PHE A 59 0.58 -3.87 -2.52
CA PHE A 59 1.23 -5.16 -2.58
C PHE A 59 0.26 -6.25 -2.15
N GLU A 60 0.30 -7.39 -2.83
CA GLU A 60 -0.24 -8.64 -2.32
C GLU A 60 0.59 -9.84 -2.81
N LYS A 61 0.67 -10.88 -1.96
CA LYS A 61 1.06 -12.23 -2.36
C LYS A 61 0.29 -13.25 -1.52
N GLY A 62 -0.22 -14.28 -2.18
CA GLY A 62 -1.04 -15.34 -1.60
C GLY A 62 -0.40 -16.71 -1.74
N PHE A 63 -1.14 -17.68 -2.30
CA PHE A 63 -0.63 -19.01 -2.64
C PHE A 63 0.08 -19.01 -3.99
N ASP A 64 1.25 -19.62 -4.09
CA ASP A 64 1.91 -19.93 -5.36
C ASP A 64 1.59 -21.38 -5.81
N PRO A 65 0.86 -21.56 -6.93
CA PRO A 65 0.57 -22.89 -7.47
C PRO A 65 1.79 -23.69 -7.92
N LYS A 66 2.98 -23.09 -8.09
CA LYS A 66 4.21 -23.80 -8.47
C LYS A 66 4.87 -24.45 -7.26
N THR A 67 5.12 -23.68 -6.20
CA THR A 67 5.75 -24.18 -4.96
C THR A 67 4.78 -24.87 -4.00
N LYS A 68 3.46 -24.70 -4.18
CA LYS A 68 2.38 -25.17 -3.29
C LYS A 68 2.47 -24.60 -1.87
N LYS A 69 2.90 -23.34 -1.77
CA LYS A 69 3.06 -22.60 -0.50
C LYS A 69 2.27 -21.31 -0.51
N PHE A 70 1.84 -20.90 0.67
CA PHE A 70 1.43 -19.53 0.93
C PHE A 70 2.64 -18.64 1.17
N TYR A 71 2.55 -17.36 0.79
CA TYR A 71 3.69 -16.44 0.80
C TYR A 71 4.32 -16.24 2.19
N ASN A 72 3.53 -16.33 3.27
CA ASN A 72 4.10 -16.26 4.61
C ASN A 72 5.01 -17.46 4.96
N GLU A 73 4.84 -18.62 4.33
CA GLU A 73 5.79 -19.75 4.42
C GLU A 73 7.14 -19.44 3.74
N GLU A 74 7.17 -18.55 2.74
CA GLU A 74 8.41 -18.04 2.14
C GLU A 74 9.08 -17.04 3.08
N LEU A 75 8.32 -16.10 3.65
CA LEU A 75 8.83 -15.12 4.62
C LEU A 75 9.38 -15.78 5.90
N MET A 76 8.90 -16.95 6.29
CA MET A 76 9.51 -17.71 7.39
C MET A 76 10.97 -18.10 7.10
N LEU A 77 11.35 -18.33 5.84
CA LEU A 77 12.72 -18.65 5.44
C LEU A 77 13.67 -17.46 5.58
N THR A 78 13.13 -16.24 5.65
CA THR A 78 13.87 -14.99 5.83
C THR A 78 13.64 -14.37 7.20
N GLU A 79 13.21 -15.16 8.21
CA GLU A 79 12.86 -14.69 9.56
C GLU A 79 11.84 -13.54 9.58
N GLY A 80 10.91 -13.49 8.62
CA GLY A 80 9.93 -12.41 8.48
C GLY A 80 10.45 -11.16 7.76
N ARG A 81 11.61 -11.23 7.09
CA ARG A 81 12.14 -10.13 6.28
C ARG A 81 11.50 -10.12 4.89
N MET A 82 10.69 -9.10 4.64
CA MET A 82 10.08 -8.82 3.35
C MET A 82 10.74 -7.61 2.72
N GLU A 83 11.47 -7.82 1.62
CA GLU A 83 11.98 -6.73 0.79
C GLU A 83 10.94 -6.37 -0.28
N PHE A 84 10.57 -5.10 -0.38
CA PHE A 84 9.69 -4.58 -1.43
C PHE A 84 9.94 -3.08 -1.66
N ALA A 85 9.45 -2.55 -2.77
CA ALA A 85 9.44 -1.12 -3.06
C ALA A 85 7.99 -0.60 -3.12
N ILE A 86 7.76 0.64 -2.71
CA ILE A 86 6.51 1.36 -3.01
C ILE A 86 6.58 1.81 -4.48
N PRO A 87 5.57 1.56 -5.32
CA PRO A 87 5.54 1.98 -6.71
C PRO A 87 5.85 3.47 -6.96
N GLU A 88 6.57 3.77 -8.05
CA GLU A 88 7.08 5.11 -8.41
C GLU A 88 6.00 6.12 -8.82
N ASP A 89 4.84 5.64 -9.25
CA ASP A 89 3.71 6.45 -9.70
C ASP A 89 2.80 6.93 -8.55
N ILE A 90 2.97 6.41 -7.33
CA ILE A 90 2.24 6.86 -6.14
C ILE A 90 2.74 8.26 -5.71
N PRO A 91 1.84 9.25 -5.50
CA PRO A 91 2.25 10.62 -5.15
C PRO A 91 3.04 10.75 -3.84
N ALA A 92 3.94 11.74 -3.78
CA ALA A 92 4.61 12.11 -2.53
C ALA A 92 3.60 12.56 -1.46
N GLY A 93 3.85 12.20 -0.21
CA GLY A 93 2.93 12.51 0.88
C GLY A 93 3.35 11.91 2.22
N ASN A 94 2.52 12.13 3.24
CA ASN A 94 2.59 11.35 4.47
C ASN A 94 1.48 10.31 4.40
N TYR A 95 1.78 9.05 4.68
CA TYR A 95 0.82 7.95 4.60
C TYR A 95 0.80 7.13 5.89
N LEU A 96 -0.36 6.55 6.18
CA LEU A 96 -0.46 5.32 6.95
C LEU A 96 -0.15 4.16 5.99
N MET A 97 0.82 3.33 6.34
CA MET A 97 1.10 2.06 5.68
C MET A 97 0.60 0.94 6.57
N ARG A 98 -0.46 0.25 6.14
CA ARG A 98 -1.06 -0.90 6.81
C ARG A 98 -0.58 -2.18 6.14
N THR A 99 0.26 -2.93 6.82
CA THR A 99 0.55 -4.32 6.44
C THR A 99 -0.39 -5.27 7.16
N GLU A 100 -0.75 -6.38 6.53
CA GLU A 100 -1.59 -7.42 7.10
C GLU A 100 -1.13 -8.80 6.64
N VAL A 101 -1.00 -9.71 7.60
CA VAL A 101 -0.92 -11.15 7.38
C VAL A 101 -2.27 -11.74 7.76
N ILE A 102 -2.80 -12.66 6.96
CA ILE A 102 -4.00 -13.42 7.31
C ILE A 102 -3.59 -14.88 7.53
N ALA A 103 -3.99 -15.47 8.66
CA ALA A 103 -3.79 -16.88 8.95
C ALA A 103 -5.08 -17.66 8.66
N LEU A 104 -4.97 -18.68 7.81
CA LEU A 104 -6.11 -19.45 7.29
C LEU A 104 -6.27 -20.82 7.96
N HIS A 105 -5.61 -21.03 9.11
CA HIS A 105 -5.50 -22.34 9.76
C HIS A 105 -6.80 -22.85 10.42
N GLN A 106 -7.84 -22.03 10.47
CA GLN A 106 -9.22 -22.38 10.83
C GLN A 106 -10.22 -21.83 9.80
N ALA A 107 -9.76 -21.40 8.62
CA ALA A 107 -10.61 -20.71 7.64
C ALA A 107 -11.59 -21.63 6.91
N ASP A 108 -11.63 -22.93 7.22
CA ASP A 108 -12.70 -23.84 6.84
C ASP A 108 -14.04 -23.52 7.54
N ASP A 109 -13.99 -22.84 8.70
CA ASP A 109 -15.14 -22.28 9.40
C ASP A 109 -15.37 -20.79 9.06
N GLU A 110 -16.63 -20.38 8.83
CA GLU A 110 -16.96 -18.98 8.51
C GLU A 110 -16.55 -18.00 9.62
N GLY A 111 -15.76 -16.98 9.26
CA GLY A 111 -15.31 -15.94 10.19
C GLY A 111 -14.18 -16.36 11.14
N LYS A 112 -13.49 -17.48 10.86
CA LYS A 112 -12.35 -17.98 11.66
C LYS A 112 -10.97 -17.70 11.10
N ALA A 113 -10.86 -17.09 9.91
CA ALA A 113 -9.60 -16.52 9.45
C ALA A 113 -9.11 -15.42 10.42
N GLU A 114 -7.84 -15.48 10.82
CA GLU A 114 -7.25 -14.52 11.76
C GLU A 114 -6.46 -13.43 11.04
N PHE A 115 -6.63 -12.17 11.46
CA PHE A 115 -6.02 -11.01 10.83
C PHE A 115 -4.96 -10.40 11.74
N TYR A 116 -3.76 -10.17 11.21
CA TYR A 116 -2.63 -9.56 11.92
C TYR A 116 -2.22 -8.21 11.31
N PRO A 117 -3.08 -7.16 11.41
CA PRO A 117 -2.78 -5.86 10.86
C PRO A 117 -1.78 -5.07 11.72
N ASN A 118 -0.85 -4.37 11.06
CA ASN A 118 0.07 -3.42 11.67
C ASN A 118 0.14 -2.14 10.83
N CYS A 119 0.15 -0.98 11.48
CA CYS A 119 0.22 0.32 10.82
C CYS A 119 1.51 1.07 11.17
N ALA A 120 2.15 1.66 10.17
CA ALA A 120 3.30 2.56 10.31
C ALA A 120 3.01 3.92 9.66
N GLN A 121 3.55 5.01 10.24
CA GLN A 121 3.54 6.33 9.60
C GLN A 121 4.78 6.48 8.72
N ILE A 122 4.58 6.69 7.42
CA ILE A 122 5.66 6.92 6.46
C ILE A 122 5.56 8.32 5.84
N LYS A 123 6.71 8.84 5.41
CA LYS A 123 6.80 9.97 4.48
C LYS A 123 7.37 9.45 3.17
N LEU A 124 6.58 9.49 2.10
CA LEU A 124 6.99 9.07 0.77
C LEU A 124 7.58 10.24 -0.02
N ILE A 125 8.79 10.05 -0.54
CA ILE A 125 9.43 10.89 -1.56
C ILE A 125 9.13 10.22 -2.91
N SER A 126 8.48 10.96 -3.82
CA SER A 126 8.06 10.46 -5.14
C SER A 126 7.74 11.63 -6.06
N GLU A 127 7.79 11.42 -7.37
CA GLU A 127 7.26 12.34 -8.39
C GLU A 127 5.94 11.81 -9.01
N GLY A 128 5.40 10.74 -8.42
CA GLY A 128 4.18 10.07 -8.87
C GLY A 128 2.93 10.96 -8.88
N THR A 129 1.99 10.62 -9.74
CA THR A 129 0.72 11.36 -9.96
C THR A 129 -0.51 10.46 -10.03
N ALA A 130 -0.37 9.16 -9.77
CA ALA A 130 -1.47 8.20 -9.78
C ALA A 130 -2.58 8.61 -8.80
N LYS A 131 -3.82 8.23 -9.14
CA LYS A 131 -5.01 8.39 -8.30
C LYS A 131 -5.60 7.01 -7.99
N PRO A 132 -5.02 6.29 -7.01
CA PRO A 132 -5.61 5.05 -6.51
C PRO A 132 -7.04 5.28 -6.01
N LYS A 133 -7.96 4.41 -6.44
CA LYS A 133 -9.27 4.33 -5.82
C LYS A 133 -9.14 3.82 -4.38
N GLY A 134 -9.73 4.55 -3.43
CA GLY A 134 -9.74 4.19 -2.01
C GLY A 134 -10.89 3.26 -1.63
N TYR A 135 -10.71 2.53 -0.52
CA TYR A 135 -11.66 1.58 0.04
C TYR A 135 -11.66 1.64 1.58
N ALA A 136 -12.82 1.38 2.21
CA ALA A 136 -12.98 1.40 3.67
C ALA A 136 -12.48 0.14 4.40
N ILE A 137 -11.67 0.35 5.44
CA ILE A 137 -11.27 -0.69 6.41
C ILE A 137 -11.72 -0.22 7.80
N PRO A 138 -12.74 -0.83 8.43
CA PRO A 138 -13.48 -2.02 8.01
C PRO A 138 -14.40 -1.77 6.81
N GLY A 139 -14.65 -2.82 6.01
CA GLY A 139 -15.54 -2.78 4.84
C GLY A 139 -15.10 -3.71 3.70
N ILE A 140 -13.79 -3.79 3.43
CA ILE A 140 -13.23 -4.59 2.32
C ILE A 140 -13.35 -6.12 2.44
N TYR A 141 -13.75 -6.66 3.60
CA TYR A 141 -13.76 -8.11 3.86
C TYR A 141 -15.14 -8.61 4.26
N SER A 142 -15.53 -9.73 3.67
CA SER A 142 -16.69 -10.54 4.04
C SER A 142 -16.23 -11.87 4.63
N PRO A 143 -16.84 -12.39 5.72
CA PRO A 143 -16.57 -13.75 6.21
C PRO A 143 -16.76 -14.85 5.16
N LYS A 144 -17.48 -14.54 4.06
CA LYS A 144 -17.77 -15.44 2.94
C LYS A 144 -16.90 -15.20 1.70
N ASP A 145 -15.90 -14.33 1.78
CA ASP A 145 -14.92 -14.20 0.70
C ASP A 145 -14.19 -15.55 0.51
N PRO A 146 -13.98 -16.03 -0.73
CA PRO A 146 -13.33 -17.33 -0.97
C PRO A 146 -11.83 -17.35 -0.61
N GLY A 147 -11.27 -16.21 -0.19
CA GLY A 147 -9.95 -16.12 0.44
C GLY A 147 -9.98 -16.19 1.97
N LEU A 148 -11.17 -16.09 2.58
CA LEU A 148 -11.41 -16.07 4.03
C LEU A 148 -12.23 -17.27 4.53
N LEU A 149 -12.97 -17.92 3.63
CA LEU A 149 -13.64 -19.20 3.82
C LEU A 149 -13.02 -20.24 2.85
N ILE A 150 -12.03 -20.98 3.33
CA ILE A 150 -11.22 -21.93 2.55
C ILE A 150 -10.56 -23.00 3.44
N ASP A 151 -10.73 -24.28 3.06
CA ASP A 151 -9.95 -25.40 3.61
C ASP A 151 -8.56 -25.46 2.96
N ILE A 152 -7.54 -25.00 3.69
CA ILE A 152 -6.13 -25.02 3.27
C ILE A 152 -5.43 -26.38 3.45
N TYR A 153 -6.09 -27.35 4.11
CA TYR A 153 -5.59 -28.72 4.29
C TYR A 153 -6.01 -29.63 3.14
N SER A 154 -7.05 -29.24 2.39
CA SER A 154 -7.41 -29.81 1.10
C SER A 154 -6.39 -29.48 -0.02
N LYS A 155 -6.65 -29.98 -1.23
CA LYS A 155 -5.81 -29.71 -2.41
C LYS A 155 -6.04 -28.30 -2.96
N VAL A 156 -5.38 -27.30 -2.36
CA VAL A 156 -5.34 -25.93 -2.89
C VAL A 156 -4.65 -25.91 -4.26
N THR A 157 -5.36 -25.44 -5.28
CA THR A 157 -4.82 -25.27 -6.66
C THR A 157 -4.71 -23.80 -7.06
N SER A 158 -5.56 -22.95 -6.50
CA SER A 158 -5.63 -21.51 -6.69
C SER A 158 -6.13 -20.87 -5.40
N TYR A 159 -5.78 -19.61 -5.16
CA TYR A 159 -6.24 -18.83 -4.02
C TYR A 159 -6.62 -17.43 -4.49
N LYS A 160 -7.81 -16.94 -4.12
CA LYS A 160 -8.19 -15.55 -4.35
C LYS A 160 -7.81 -14.75 -3.11
N ILE A 161 -6.90 -13.80 -3.26
CA ILE A 161 -6.53 -12.89 -2.17
C ILE A 161 -7.74 -12.00 -1.85
N PRO A 162 -8.14 -11.84 -0.57
CA PRO A 162 -9.31 -11.06 -0.21
C PRO A 162 -9.06 -9.55 -0.31
N GLY A 163 -10.15 -8.78 -0.25
CA GLY A 163 -10.14 -7.32 -0.37
C GLY A 163 -10.20 -6.80 -1.81
N PRO A 164 -9.96 -5.49 -2.02
CA PRO A 164 -9.92 -4.89 -3.36
C PRO A 164 -8.72 -5.43 -4.16
N PRO A 165 -8.73 -5.29 -5.50
CA PRO A 165 -7.56 -5.62 -6.32
C PRO A 165 -6.38 -4.68 -6.01
N MET A 166 -5.25 -4.94 -6.66
CA MET A 166 -4.10 -4.03 -6.65
C MET A 166 -4.47 -2.69 -7.27
N TYR A 167 -4.03 -1.57 -6.68
CA TYR A 167 -4.40 -0.22 -7.16
C TYR A 167 -4.08 0.02 -8.65
N SER A 168 -3.07 -0.65 -9.19
CA SER A 168 -2.64 -0.58 -10.59
C SER A 168 -3.65 -1.22 -11.57
N GLU A 169 -4.48 -2.15 -11.08
CA GLU A 169 -5.59 -2.77 -11.83
C GLU A 169 -6.87 -1.92 -11.73
N ASP A 170 -6.89 -0.99 -10.78
CA ASP A 170 -8.04 -0.24 -10.29
C ASP A 170 -7.87 1.28 -10.48
N LEU A 171 -6.87 1.70 -11.27
CA LEU A 171 -6.61 3.09 -11.60
C LEU A 171 -7.85 3.69 -12.27
N GLU A 172 -8.27 4.87 -11.82
CA GLU A 172 -9.39 5.57 -12.45
C GLU A 172 -9.05 5.91 -13.90
N VAL A 173 -9.55 5.09 -14.83
CA VAL A 173 -9.58 5.41 -16.26
C VAL A 173 -10.57 6.56 -16.45
N THR A 174 -10.11 7.79 -16.17
CA THR A 174 -10.82 8.98 -16.65
C THR A 174 -10.93 8.85 -18.16
N PRO A 175 -12.14 8.82 -18.75
CA PRO A 175 -12.27 8.72 -20.19
C PRO A 175 -11.64 9.96 -20.81
N VAL A 176 -10.51 9.77 -21.48
CA VAL A 176 -9.93 10.79 -22.34
C VAL A 176 -10.89 10.90 -23.52
N ASN A 177 -11.61 12.02 -23.60
CA ASN A 177 -12.34 12.38 -24.82
C ASN A 177 -11.32 12.65 -25.92
N GLN A 178 -10.94 11.60 -26.65
CA GLN A 178 -10.17 11.73 -27.88
C GLN A 178 -11.13 12.09 -29.02
N GLU A 179 -11.54 13.36 -29.06
CA GLU A 179 -11.77 13.99 -30.36
C GLU A 179 -10.40 14.11 -31.04
N GLY A 180 -10.30 13.59 -32.25
CA GLY A 180 -9.03 13.07 -32.76
C GLY A 180 -8.23 14.03 -33.61
N GLU A 181 -7.00 13.61 -33.90
CA GLU A 181 -6.36 13.74 -35.22
C GLU A 181 -5.20 12.72 -35.29
N ASN A 182 -5.00 12.13 -36.48
CA ASN A 182 -3.96 11.16 -36.81
C ASN A 182 -3.30 11.66 -38.12
N PRO A 183 -2.04 11.30 -38.46
CA PRO A 183 -0.93 12.24 -38.42
C PRO A 183 -0.43 12.61 -39.82
N GLU A 184 0.38 13.68 -39.90
CA GLU A 184 1.28 13.91 -41.03
C GLU A 184 2.74 14.00 -40.53
N GLU A 185 3.65 13.43 -41.31
CA GLU A 185 5.06 13.20 -40.96
C GLU A 185 5.97 14.42 -41.23
N GLU A 186 7.25 14.26 -40.86
CA GLU A 186 8.26 15.30 -40.68
C GLU A 186 8.70 16.03 -41.96
N GLU A 187 9.13 17.30 -41.79
CA GLU A 187 10.42 17.76 -42.36
C GLU A 187 11.02 18.93 -41.56
N ASN A 188 12.35 19.03 -41.54
CA ASN A 188 13.21 20.00 -40.83
C ASN A 188 14.61 19.95 -41.47
N PRO A 189 15.55 20.91 -41.29
CA PRO A 189 15.52 22.17 -40.52
C PRO A 189 16.05 23.41 -41.28
N GLY A 190 16.08 24.62 -40.66
CA GLY A 190 16.74 25.80 -41.26
C GLY A 190 16.75 27.12 -40.47
N ASP A 191 17.76 27.28 -39.60
CA ASP A 191 18.49 28.51 -39.19
C ASP A 191 17.89 29.82 -38.59
N GLU A 192 18.76 30.39 -37.73
CA GLU A 192 18.93 31.78 -37.24
C GLU A 192 18.12 32.41 -36.06
N LYS A 193 18.85 33.33 -35.41
CA LYS A 193 18.68 34.04 -34.11
C LYS A 193 18.50 35.56 -34.41
N PRO A 194 18.35 36.54 -33.46
CA PRO A 194 18.31 36.44 -31.99
C PRO A 194 17.37 37.39 -31.19
N SER A 195 17.26 37.09 -29.87
CA SER A 195 17.26 38.06 -28.74
C SER A 195 16.00 38.87 -28.38
N LYS A 196 15.48 38.66 -27.14
CA LYS A 196 15.54 39.63 -26.01
C LYS A 196 15.05 39.06 -24.65
N LYS A 197 15.75 39.41 -23.56
CA LYS A 197 15.31 39.39 -22.12
C LYS A 197 14.65 40.78 -21.79
N PRO A 198 14.08 41.08 -20.60
CA PRO A 198 14.15 40.44 -19.26
C PRO A 198 12.80 39.76 -18.86
N ALA A 199 12.40 39.44 -17.61
CA ALA A 199 12.92 39.68 -16.25
C ALA A 199 12.50 38.56 -15.26
N ASN A 200 12.66 38.78 -13.93
CA ASN A 200 12.09 37.99 -12.83
C ASN A 200 11.86 38.90 -11.60
N PRO A 201 10.77 38.74 -10.83
CA PRO A 201 10.86 38.98 -9.39
C PRO A 201 10.19 37.91 -8.51
N LYS A 202 10.93 37.47 -7.49
CA LYS A 202 10.50 36.75 -6.27
C LYS A 202 10.94 37.63 -5.07
N PRO A 203 10.58 37.37 -3.79
CA PRO A 203 9.42 36.69 -3.20
C PRO A 203 8.57 37.63 -2.30
N THR A 204 7.42 37.18 -1.79
CA THR A 204 6.93 37.66 -0.47
C THR A 204 6.47 36.52 0.42
N THR A 205 7.04 36.49 1.62
CA THR A 205 6.74 35.55 2.72
C THR A 205 5.54 36.02 3.53
N LYS A 206 4.67 35.10 3.97
CA LYS A 206 3.73 35.35 5.09
C LYS A 206 3.74 34.22 6.11
N THR A 207 4.34 34.51 7.26
CA THR A 207 4.40 33.66 8.45
C THR A 207 3.20 33.92 9.37
N LYS A 208 2.61 32.87 9.96
CA LYS A 208 1.88 32.81 11.26
C LYS A 208 1.34 31.39 11.41
N LYS A 209 1.93 30.54 12.26
CA LYS A 209 1.80 30.38 13.74
C LYS A 209 0.87 29.20 14.09
N PRO A 210 1.14 28.44 15.18
CA PRO A 210 0.72 27.04 15.30
C PRO A 210 -0.67 26.83 15.93
N CYS A 211 -1.35 25.75 15.54
CA CYS A 211 -2.55 25.27 16.24
C CYS A 211 -2.19 24.45 17.49
N VAL A 212 -2.90 24.73 18.58
CA VAL A 212 -2.67 24.17 19.92
C VAL A 212 -3.44 22.86 20.10
N ARG A 213 -2.78 21.83 20.66
CA ARG A 213 -3.42 20.57 21.07
C ARG A 213 -4.55 20.83 22.07
N LYS A 214 -5.75 20.28 21.82
CA LYS A 214 -6.80 20.12 22.82
C LYS A 214 -7.15 18.64 22.99
N ASN A 215 -6.63 18.04 24.05
CA ASN A 215 -7.10 16.73 24.53
C ASN A 215 -8.57 16.85 24.99
N LYS A 216 -9.45 15.95 24.53
CA LYS A 216 -10.61 15.50 25.30
C LYS A 216 -10.71 13.98 25.23
N ARG A 217 -11.07 13.37 26.36
CA ARG A 217 -11.16 11.92 26.58
C ARG A 217 -12.64 11.49 26.62
N HIS A 218 -12.85 10.18 26.58
CA HIS A 218 -14.12 9.45 26.80
C HIS A 218 -15.07 9.53 25.59
N TYR A 219 -15.78 8.46 25.21
CA TYR A 219 -16.46 7.43 26.03
C TYR A 219 -16.05 5.98 25.70
N LYS A 220 -15.95 5.11 26.71
CA LYS A 220 -16.78 3.91 26.99
C LYS A 220 -16.67 2.81 25.95
#